data_AF-A0A370I4Q1-F1
#
_entry.id   AF-A0A370I4Q1-F1
#
_cell.length_a   1.000
_cell.length_b   1.000
_cell.length_c   1.000
_cell.angle_alpha   90.00
_cell.angle_beta   90.00
_cell.angle_gamma   90.00
#
_symmetry.space_group_name_H-M   'P 1'
#
loop_
_entity.id
_entity.type
_entity.pdbx_description
1 polymer ?
#
loop_
_entity_poly.entity_id
_entity_poly.type
_entity_poly.pdbx_seq_one_letter_code
_entity_poly.pdbx_strand_id
1 'polypeptide(L)'
;MSYPELDRRVTKLEGRVTDIEEVHCASILHLRRDVTALQLGQERLFSGLNTLGHGIALMMERLDLHPITLPVATPPTEAEIDAALEEDYS
;
A
#
# COMPACT_ATOMS: atom_id res chain seq x y z
N MET A 1 9.96 6.54 -48.54
CA MET A 1 9.00 5.93 -47.61
C MET A 1 7.63 6.05 -48.24
N SER A 2 7.01 4.93 -48.58
CA SER A 2 5.72 4.92 -49.27
C SER A 2 4.55 4.96 -48.29
N TYR A 3 3.39 5.42 -48.75
CA TYR A 3 2.17 5.46 -47.95
C TYR A 3 1.84 4.10 -47.27
N PRO A 4 1.98 2.93 -47.95
CA PRO A 4 1.82 1.61 -47.32
C PRO A 4 2.81 1.31 -46.18
N GLU A 5 4.05 1.81 -46.26
CA GLU A 5 5.05 1.60 -45.20
C GLU A 5 4.76 2.45 -43.97
N LEU A 6 4.22 3.65 -44.17
CA LEU A 6 3.75 4.52 -43.09
C LEU A 6 2.54 3.91 -42.39
N ASP A 7 1.54 3.48 -43.17
CA ASP A 7 0.32 2.86 -42.66
C ASP A 7 0.63 1.63 -41.79
N ARG A 8 1.47 0.71 -42.30
CA ARG A 8 1.92 -0.46 -41.54
C ARG A 8 2.65 -0.11 -40.24
N ARG A 9 3.41 0.99 -40.22
CA ARG A 9 4.11 1.45 -39.00
C ARG A 9 3.14 2.07 -38.00
N VAL A 10 2.15 2.82 -38.46
CA VAL A 10 1.11 3.41 -37.60
C VAL A 10 0.29 2.30 -36.96
N THR A 11 -0.22 1.34 -37.74
CA THR A 11 -0.98 0.20 -37.20
C THR A 11 -0.18 -0.60 -36.16
N LYS A 12 1.13 -0.79 -36.38
CA LYS A 12 2.00 -1.48 -35.41
C LYS A 12 2.18 -0.67 -34.13
N LEU A 13 2.23 0.66 -34.22
CA LEU A 13 2.33 1.53 -33.04
C LEU A 13 1.01 1.54 -32.26
N GLU A 14 -0.11 1.66 -32.95
CA GLU A 14 -1.44 1.60 -32.34
C GLU A 14 -1.64 0.29 -31.58
N GLY A 15 -1.33 -0.87 -32.19
CA GLY A 15 -1.41 -2.16 -31.51
C GLY A 15 -0.54 -2.22 -30.25
N ARG A 16 0.70 -1.71 -30.31
CA ARG A 16 1.58 -1.68 -29.12
C ARG A 16 1.08 -0.75 -28.02
N VAL A 17 0.46 0.38 -28.39
CA VAL A 17 -0.14 1.30 -27.42
C VAL A 17 -1.32 0.62 -26.73
N THR A 18 -2.21 -0.02 -27.49
CA THR A 18 -3.32 -0.81 -26.93
C THR A 18 -2.82 -1.91 -26.00
N ASP A 19 -1.81 -2.69 -26.41
CA ASP A 19 -1.22 -3.73 -25.56
C ASP A 19 -0.68 -3.17 -24.24
N ILE A 20 0.01 -2.01 -24.29
CA ILE A 20 0.54 -1.34 -23.10
C ILE A 20 -0.60 -0.84 -22.23
N GLU A 21 -1.61 -0.18 -22.80
CA GLU A 21 -2.74 0.37 -22.07
C GLU A 21 -3.52 -0.74 -21.36
N GLU A 22 -3.76 -1.87 -22.02
CA GLU A 22 -4.47 -3.00 -21.42
C GLU A 22 -3.67 -3.61 -20.26
N VAL A 23 -2.38 -3.92 -20.48
CA VAL A 23 -1.52 -4.50 -19.44
C VAL A 23 -1.32 -3.52 -18.28
N HIS A 24 -1.13 -2.24 -18.57
CA HIS A 24 -0.94 -1.20 -17.56
C HIS A 24 -2.20 -0.97 -16.73
N CYS A 25 -3.38 -0.92 -17.36
CA CYS A 25 -4.66 -0.82 -16.65
C CYS A 25 -4.89 -2.02 -15.73
N ALA A 26 -4.65 -3.24 -16.23
CA ALA A 26 -4.78 -4.46 -15.43
C ALA A 26 -3.80 -4.45 -14.25
N SER A 27 -2.54 -4.08 -14.50
CA SER A 27 -1.49 -4.00 -13.47
C SER A 27 -1.82 -2.96 -12.39
N ILE A 28 -2.29 -1.77 -12.78
CA ILE A 28 -2.73 -0.74 -11.83
C ILE A 28 -3.89 -1.25 -10.97
N LEU A 29 -4.86 -1.94 -11.58
CA LEU A 29 -6.03 -2.43 -10.85
C LEU A 29 -5.63 -3.51 -9.83
N HIS A 30 -4.73 -4.42 -10.20
CA HIS A 30 -4.15 -5.41 -9.28
C HIS A 30 -3.37 -4.74 -8.15
N LEU A 31 -2.45 -3.83 -8.50
CA LEU A 31 -1.66 -3.10 -7.50
C LEU A 31 -2.56 -2.33 -6.53
N ARG A 32 -3.59 -1.66 -7.04
CA ARG A 32 -4.57 -0.96 -6.21
C ARG A 32 -5.30 -1.91 -5.27
N ARG A 33 -5.72 -3.08 -5.75
CA ARG A 33 -6.38 -4.10 -4.92
C ARG A 33 -5.45 -4.59 -3.80
N ASP A 34 -4.18 -4.85 -4.12
CA ASP A 34 -3.20 -5.34 -3.15
C ASP A 34 -2.86 -4.27 -2.11
N VAL A 35 -2.63 -3.02 -2.54
CA VAL A 35 -2.43 -1.88 -1.63
C VAL A 35 -3.64 -1.66 -0.72
N THR A 36 -4.87 -1.71 -1.26
CA THR A 36 -6.09 -1.60 -0.45
C THR A 36 -6.19 -2.75 0.57
N ALA A 37 -5.85 -3.99 0.19
CA ALA A 37 -5.86 -5.11 1.11
C ALA A 37 -4.84 -4.93 2.24
N LEU A 38 -3.64 -4.42 1.93
CA LEU A 38 -2.60 -4.11 2.91
C LEU A 38 -3.03 -3.00 3.86
N GLN A 39 -3.61 -1.91 3.34
CA GLN A 39 -4.13 -0.80 4.16
C GLN A 39 -5.20 -1.29 5.15
N LEU A 40 -6.18 -2.06 4.67
CA LEU A 40 -7.21 -2.62 5.54
C LEU A 40 -6.64 -3.59 6.58
N GLY A 41 -5.65 -4.40 6.21
CA GLY A 41 -4.95 -5.29 7.14
C GLY A 41 -4.22 -4.50 8.23
N GLN A 42 -3.50 -3.47 7.83
CA GLN A 42 -2.74 -2.60 8.72
C GLN A 42 -3.65 -1.83 9.71
N GLU A 43 -4.76 -1.27 9.24
CA GLU A 43 -5.75 -0.61 10.11
C GLU A 43 -6.29 -1.56 11.19
N ARG A 44 -6.62 -2.80 10.80
CA ARG A 44 -7.10 -3.83 11.74
C ARG A 44 -6.03 -4.22 12.75
N LEU A 45 -4.77 -4.32 12.32
CA LEU A 45 -3.66 -4.63 13.21
C LEU A 45 -3.44 -3.53 14.25
N PHE A 46 -3.41 -2.26 13.83
CA PHE A 46 -3.26 -1.14 14.77
C PHE A 46 -4.42 -1.06 15.75
N SER A 47 -5.66 -1.20 15.27
CA SER A 47 -6.83 -1.23 16.13
C SER A 47 -6.77 -2.39 17.15
N GLY A 48 -6.36 -3.58 16.69
CA GLY A 48 -6.19 -4.76 17.54
C GLY A 48 -5.10 -4.57 18.59
N LEU A 49 -3.94 -4.04 18.22
CA LEU A 49 -2.82 -3.77 19.14
C LEU A 49 -3.21 -2.74 20.20
N ASN A 50 -3.87 -1.65 19.81
CA ASN A 50 -4.34 -0.63 20.74
C ASN A 50 -5.38 -1.18 21.70
N THR A 51 -6.32 -1.99 21.20
CA THR A 51 -7.33 -2.66 22.04
C THR A 51 -6.69 -3.63 23.03
N LEU A 52 -5.73 -4.44 22.57
CA LEU A 52 -4.99 -5.38 23.40
C LEU A 52 -4.18 -4.66 24.47
N GLY A 53 -3.49 -3.58 24.12
CA GLY A 53 -2.73 -2.79 25.07
C GLY A 53 -3.61 -2.17 26.16
N HIS A 54 -4.77 -1.66 25.79
CA HIS A 54 -5.76 -1.17 26.76
C HIS A 54 -6.30 -2.30 27.65
N GLY A 55 -6.59 -3.46 27.08
CA GLY A 55 -7.04 -4.64 27.84
C GLY A 55 -6.02 -5.12 28.86
N ILE A 56 -4.73 -5.15 28.50
CA ILE A 56 -3.65 -5.50 29.43
C ILE A 56 -3.55 -4.48 30.57
N ALA A 57 -3.59 -3.18 30.26
CA ALA A 57 -3.57 -2.14 31.28
C ALA A 57 -4.74 -2.29 32.28
N LEU A 58 -5.95 -2.57 31.79
CA LEU A 58 -7.11 -2.84 32.63
C LEU A 58 -6.95 -4.09 33.49
N MET A 59 -6.37 -5.17 32.95
CA MET A 59 -6.12 -6.39 33.75
C MET A 59 -5.12 -6.12 34.87
N MET A 60 -4.08 -5.33 34.62
CA MET A 60 -3.11 -4.94 35.64
C MET A 60 -3.76 -4.13 36.76
N GLU A 61 -4.60 -3.15 36.42
CA GLU A 61 -5.36 -2.38 37.40
C GLU A 61 -6.24 -3.27 38.28
N ARG A 62 -6.90 -4.27 37.68
CA ARG A 62 -7.73 -5.25 38.41
C ARG A 62 -6.93 -6.17 39.32
N LEU A 63 -5.64 -6.35 39.07
CA LEU A 63 -4.71 -7.13 39.87
C LEU A 63 -3.93 -6.27 40.89
N ASP A 64 -4.31 -5.00 41.04
CA ASP A 64 -3.64 -4.03 41.93
C ASP A 64 -2.16 -3.79 41.53
N LEU A 65 -1.85 -3.96 40.25
CA LEU A 65 -0.56 -3.65 39.63
C LEU A 65 -0.63 -2.28 38.97
N HIS A 66 0.49 -1.55 38.95
CA HIS A 66 0.59 -0.29 38.23
C HIS A 66 0.50 -0.54 36.71
N PRO A 67 -0.53 -0.05 35.99
CA PRO A 67 -0.70 -0.32 34.57
C PRO A 67 0.44 0.25 33.73
N ILE A 68 0.93 -0.52 32.76
CA ILE A 68 1.85 0.01 31.76
C ILE A 68 1.09 0.82 30.72
N THR A 69 1.63 1.99 30.38
CA THR A 69 1.14 2.79 29.27
C THR A 69 1.85 2.35 28.00
N LEU A 70 1.13 1.66 27.12
CA LEU A 70 1.62 1.38 25.77
C LEU A 70 1.28 2.57 24.86
N PRO A 71 2.23 3.07 24.05
CA PRO A 71 1.94 4.11 23.09
C PRO A 71 0.92 3.59 22.08
N VAL A 72 -0.01 4.46 21.68
CA VAL A 72 -1.00 4.14 20.64
C VAL A 72 -0.25 3.95 19.33
N ALA A 73 -0.38 2.77 18.75
CA ALA A 73 0.17 2.48 17.44
C ALA A 73 -0.64 3.24 16.38
N THR A 74 0.06 4.01 15.55
CA THR A 74 -0.51 4.83 14.48
C THR A 74 0.03 4.41 13.13
N PRO A 75 -0.72 4.64 12.04
CA PRO A 75 -0.19 4.50 10.70
C PRO A 75 1.06 5.36 10.48
N PRO A 76 1.99 4.92 9.62
CA PRO A 76 3.12 5.75 9.22
C PRO A 76 2.63 6.99 8.46
N THR A 77 3.36 8.08 8.63
CA THR A 77 3.17 9.34 7.92
C THR A 77 3.74 9.25 6.50
N GLU A 78 3.30 10.14 5.61
CA GLU A 78 3.85 10.23 4.25
C GLU A 78 5.37 10.44 4.26
N ALA A 79 5.87 11.28 5.17
CA ALA A 79 7.30 11.54 5.31
C ALA A 79 8.10 10.29 5.73
N GLU A 80 7.55 9.44 6.61
CA GLU A 80 8.19 8.18 7.00
C GLU A 80 8.19 7.16 5.85
N ILE A 81 7.15 7.16 5.03
CA ILE A 81 7.06 6.31 3.83
C ILE A 81 8.09 6.79 2.79
N ASP A 82 8.14 8.09 2.51
CA ASP A 82 9.07 8.67 1.54
C ASP A 82 10.52 8.41 1.97
N ALA A 83 10.85 8.59 3.25
CA ALA A 83 12.18 8.29 3.77
C ALA A 83 12.56 6.80 3.61
N ALA A 84 11.62 5.88 3.87
CA ALA A 84 11.85 4.45 3.68
C ALA A 84 12.05 4.08 2.20
N LEU A 85 11.29 4.71 1.30
CA LEU A 85 11.47 4.52 -0.14
C LEU A 85 12.83 5.05 -0.60
N GLU A 86 13.26 6.22 -0.13
CA GLU A 86 14.58 6.77 -0.46
C GLU A 86 15.73 5.87 0.01
N GLU A 87 15.57 5.18 1.15
CA GLU A 87 16.57 4.23 1.67
C GLU A 87 16.69 2.95 0.82
N ASP A 88 15.58 2.42 0.30
CA ASP A 88 15.56 1.21 -0.53
C ASP A 88 16.14 1.41 -1.95
N TYR A 89 16.25 2.66 -2.43
CA TYR A 89 16.74 3.00 -3.77
C TYR A 89 18.09 3.77 -3.79
N SER A 90 18.83 3.76 -2.68
CA SER A 90 20.18 4.35 -2.51
C SER A 90 21.28 3.29 -2.61
#